data_AF-V4SA04-F1
#
_entry.id   AF-V4SA04-F1
#
_cell.length_a   1.000
_cell.length_b   1.000
_cell.length_c   1.000
_cell.angle_alpha   90.00
_cell.angle_beta   90.00
_cell.angle_gamma   90.00
#
_symmetry.space_group_name_H-M   'P 1'
#
loop_
_entity.id
_entity.type
_entity.pdbx_description
1 polymer ?
#
loop_
_entity_poly.entity_id
_entity_poly.type
_entity_poly.pdbx_seq_one_letter_code
_entity_poly.pdbx_strand_id
1 'polypeptide(L)'
;TPPSDDFSIAVQNDKSEEDVTVHCKSKDDDLGSHVLKTGQDFQWNFHANSGGTTLYFCHVTTKEKFKQFDAFKWPNDRQRCSP
;
A
#
# COMPACT_ATOMS: atom_id res chain seq x y z
N THR A 1 -0.08 -16.23 -21.19
CA THR A 1 -0.01 -16.56 -19.75
C THR A 1 -1.12 -15.79 -19.05
N PRO A 2 -1.88 -16.36 -18.11
CA PRO A 2 -2.82 -15.56 -17.31
C PRO A 2 -2.06 -14.39 -16.64
N PRO A 3 -2.74 -13.25 -16.36
CA PRO A 3 -2.11 -12.16 -15.61
C PRO A 3 -1.51 -12.73 -14.33
N SER A 4 -0.27 -12.35 -14.02
CA SER A 4 0.30 -12.69 -12.72
C SER A 4 -0.55 -12.03 -11.65
N ASP A 5 -0.96 -12.80 -10.66
CA ASP A 5 -1.63 -12.26 -9.48
C ASP A 5 -0.60 -11.86 -8.40
N ASP A 6 0.68 -11.72 -8.79
CA ASP A 6 1.75 -11.14 -7.98
C ASP A 6 1.81 -9.62 -8.19
N PHE A 7 1.83 -8.88 -7.08
CA PHE A 7 1.84 -7.41 -7.09
C PHE A 7 2.97 -6.87 -6.22
N SER A 8 3.54 -5.75 -6.67
CA SER A 8 4.49 -4.92 -5.93
C SER A 8 3.85 -3.56 -5.67
N ILE A 9 3.81 -3.13 -4.41
CA ILE A 9 3.27 -1.84 -4.01
C ILE A 9 4.38 -0.99 -3.39
N ALA A 10 4.36 0.31 -3.69
CA ALA A 10 5.22 1.30 -3.08
C ALA A 10 4.37 2.47 -2.56
N VAL A 11 4.59 2.86 -1.31
CA VAL A 11 4.03 4.07 -0.71
C VAL A 11 5.18 5.05 -0.48
N GLN A 12 5.18 6.16 -1.22
CA GLN A 12 6.24 7.17 -1.14
C GLN A 12 5.76 8.42 -0.40
N ASN A 13 6.65 9.01 0.40
CA ASN A 13 6.46 10.34 0.94
C ASN A 13 7.09 11.39 0.01
N ASP A 14 6.26 12.06 -0.80
CA ASP A 14 6.67 13.16 -1.67
C ASP A 14 6.60 14.53 -0.98
N LYS A 15 6.16 14.58 0.28
CA LYS A 15 5.96 15.82 1.01
C LYS A 15 7.28 16.34 1.56
N SER A 16 7.66 17.54 1.14
CA SER A 16 8.89 18.21 1.58
C SER A 16 8.88 18.51 3.08
N GLU A 17 9.98 18.17 3.75
CA GLU A 17 10.31 18.50 5.15
C GLU A 17 9.30 17.99 6.20
N GLU A 18 8.45 17.02 5.87
CA GLU A 18 7.53 16.39 6.82
C GLU A 18 7.68 14.87 6.81
N ASP A 19 8.15 14.32 7.92
CA ASP A 19 8.15 12.88 8.16
C ASP A 19 6.71 12.40 8.35
N VAL A 20 6.37 11.29 7.70
CA VAL A 20 5.06 10.66 7.82
C VAL A 20 5.20 9.25 8.37
N THR A 21 4.32 8.86 9.29
CA THR A 21 4.20 7.47 9.72
C THR A 21 3.12 6.80 8.91
N VAL A 22 3.48 5.77 8.14
CA VAL A 22 2.54 4.93 7.39
C VAL A 22 2.36 3.60 8.10
N HIS A 23 1.12 3.17 8.34
CA HIS A 23 0.79 1.83 8.78
C HIS A 23 -0.09 1.18 7.73
N CYS A 24 0.42 0.14 7.06
CA CYS A 24 -0.30 -0.61 6.05
C CYS A 24 -0.66 -2.00 6.54
N LYS A 25 -1.82 -2.51 6.13
CA LYS A 25 -2.24 -3.88 6.40
C LYS A 25 -3.31 -4.36 5.43
N SER A 26 -3.47 -5.67 5.36
CA SER A 26 -4.67 -6.32 4.81
C SER A 26 -5.54 -6.83 5.96
N LYS A 27 -6.55 -7.65 5.63
CA LYS A 27 -7.30 -8.41 6.62
C LYS A 27 -6.42 -9.45 7.33
N ASP A 28 -5.52 -10.07 6.58
CA ASP A 28 -4.80 -11.28 7.00
C ASP A 28 -3.34 -10.98 7.40
N ASP A 29 -2.76 -9.90 6.87
CA ASP A 29 -1.35 -9.52 7.06
C ASP A 29 -1.23 -8.09 7.58
N ASP A 30 -0.51 -7.90 8.69
CA ASP A 30 -0.15 -6.59 9.22
C ASP A 30 1.31 -6.26 8.83
N LEU A 31 1.50 -5.23 8.00
CA LEU A 31 2.82 -4.83 7.52
C LEU A 31 3.52 -3.88 8.51
N GLY A 32 2.83 -3.45 9.56
CA GLY A 32 3.33 -2.58 10.60
C GLY A 32 3.45 -1.11 10.20
N SER A 33 4.01 -0.34 11.13
CA SER A 33 4.22 1.10 11.01
C SER A 33 5.64 1.42 10.58
N HIS A 34 5.78 2.31 9.60
CA HIS A 34 7.05 2.77 9.04
C HIS A 34 7.09 4.29 9.01
N VAL A 35 8.20 4.89 9.45
CA VAL A 35 8.42 6.33 9.33
C VAL A 35 9.14 6.60 8.01
N LEU A 36 8.53 7.40 7.15
CA LEU A 36 9.07 7.79 5.85
C LEU A 36 9.46 9.26 5.87
N LYS A 37 10.75 9.53 5.70
CA LYS A 37 11.24 10.88 5.42
C LYS A 37 10.88 11.29 3.99
N THR A 38 10.97 12.58 3.69
CA THR A 38 10.82 13.09 2.31
C THR A 38 11.69 12.30 1.34
N GLY A 39 11.06 11.82 0.26
CA GLY A 39 11.69 11.03 -0.80
C GLY A 39 11.83 9.54 -0.51
N GLN A 40 11.56 9.09 0.72
CA GLN A 40 11.57 7.66 1.06
C GLN A 40 10.26 6.97 0.74
N ASP A 41 10.34 5.66 0.52
CA ASP A 41 9.21 4.81 0.26
C ASP A 41 9.24 3.52 1.11
N PHE A 42 8.03 3.00 1.36
CA PHE A 42 7.80 1.69 1.94
C PHE A 42 7.23 0.76 0.87
N GLN A 43 7.85 -0.41 0.69
CA GLN A 43 7.48 -1.35 -0.36
C GLN A 43 7.19 -2.74 0.19
N TRP A 44 6.28 -3.45 -0.47
CA TRP A 44 6.04 -4.87 -0.22
C TRP A 44 5.55 -5.57 -1.48
N ASN A 45 5.69 -6.90 -1.46
CA ASN A 45 5.20 -7.79 -2.51
C ASN A 45 4.19 -8.76 -1.91
N PHE A 46 3.18 -9.15 -2.68
CA PHE A 46 2.22 -10.17 -2.26
C PHE A 46 1.61 -10.89 -3.46
N HIS A 47 1.07 -12.07 -3.19
CA HIS A 47 0.22 -12.81 -4.13
C HIS A 47 -1.25 -12.55 -3.78
N ALA A 48 -2.03 -12.02 -4.73
CA ALA A 48 -3.45 -11.80 -4.53
C ALA A 48 -4.19 -13.13 -4.44
N ASN A 49 -5.14 -13.22 -3.50
CA ASN A 49 -5.95 -14.41 -3.36
C ASN A 49 -6.81 -14.67 -4.60
N SER A 50 -7.02 -15.94 -4.94
CA SER A 50 -7.83 -16.37 -6.08
C SER A 50 -9.32 -16.04 -5.95
N GLY A 51 -9.78 -15.71 -4.73
CA GLY A 51 -11.13 -15.25 -4.45
C GLY A 51 -11.40 -13.80 -4.87
N GLY A 52 -10.37 -13.04 -5.25
CA GLY A 52 -10.52 -11.68 -5.71
C GLY A 52 -11.00 -10.72 -4.62
N THR A 53 -10.54 -10.90 -3.38
CA THR A 53 -10.94 -10.06 -2.24
C THR A 53 -9.77 -9.35 -1.59
N THR A 54 -8.57 -9.46 -2.16
CA THR A 54 -7.36 -8.86 -1.59
C THR A 54 -7.49 -7.34 -1.54
N LEU A 55 -7.28 -6.80 -0.34
CA LEU A 55 -7.31 -5.37 -0.03
C LEU A 55 -6.15 -5.06 0.91
N TYR A 56 -5.31 -4.11 0.52
CA TYR A 56 -4.36 -3.45 1.41
C TYR A 56 -4.77 -2.00 1.59
N PHE A 57 -4.88 -1.56 2.84
CA PHE A 57 -5.16 -0.18 3.18
C PHE A 57 -4.05 0.35 4.08
N CYS A 58 -3.78 1.65 3.96
CA CYS A 58 -2.74 2.33 4.70
C CYS A 58 -3.30 3.54 5.42
N HIS A 59 -2.84 3.74 6.65
CA HIS A 59 -3.08 4.94 7.44
C HIS A 59 -1.80 5.77 7.46
N VAL A 60 -1.91 7.06 7.16
CA VAL A 60 -0.81 8.01 7.20
C VAL A 60 -1.09 8.99 8.33
N THR A 61 -0.15 9.07 9.26
CA THR A 61 -0.21 9.98 10.40
C THR A 61 0.97 10.93 10.34
N THR A 62 0.69 12.22 10.49
CA THR A 62 1.69 13.25 10.76
C THR A 62 1.41 13.86 12.13
N LYS A 63 2.14 14.91 12.53
CA LYS A 63 1.92 15.57 13.83
C LYS A 63 0.50 16.14 13.98
N GLU A 64 -0.14 16.52 12.87
CA GLU A 64 -1.42 17.23 12.88
C GLU A 64 -2.54 16.51 12.14
N LYS A 65 -2.20 15.56 11.26
CA LYS A 65 -3.15 15.00 10.30
C LYS A 65 -3.13 13.50 10.31
N PHE A 66 -4.31 12.95 10.05
CA PHE A 66 -4.52 11.53 9.79
C PHE A 66 -5.24 11.39 8.46
N LYS A 67 -4.79 10.46 7.63
CA LYS A 67 -5.46 10.05 6.39
C LYS A 67 -5.41 8.54 6.22
N GLN A 68 -6.40 8.01 5.52
CA GLN A 68 -6.44 6.61 5.12
C GLN A 68 -6.68 6.51 3.61
N PHE A 69 -6.09 5.51 2.97
CA PHE A 69 -6.36 5.18 1.58
C PHE A 69 -6.19 3.67 1.32
N ASP A 70 -6.82 3.18 0.26
CA ASP A 70 -6.62 1.82 -0.24
C ASP A 70 -5.35 1.81 -1.12
N ALA A 71 -4.30 1.13 -0.68
CA ALA A 71 -3.05 1.00 -1.44
C ALA A 71 -3.13 -0.06 -2.54
N PHE A 72 -4.02 -1.03 -2.36
CA PHE A 72 -4.40 -2.00 -3.39
C PHE A 72 -5.81 -2.52 -3.12
N LYS A 73 -6.64 -2.61 -4.17
CA LYS A 73 -8.00 -3.14 -4.08
C LYS A 73 -8.37 -3.98 -5.30
N TRP A 74 -8.67 -5.24 -5.05
CA TRP A 74 -9.30 -6.08 -6.06
C TRP A 74 -10.79 -5.74 -6.25
N PRO A 75 -11.35 -5.84 -7.48
CA PRO A 75 -10.69 -6.13 -8.76
C PRO A 75 -10.09 -4.89 -9.45
N ASN A 76 -10.32 -3.70 -8.89
CA ASN A 76 -10.01 -2.41 -9.50
C ASN A 76 -8.54 -2.29 -9.93
N ASP A 77 -7.61 -2.61 -9.04
CA ASP A 77 -6.19 -2.43 -9.31
C ASP A 77 -5.58 -3.59 -10.10
N ARG A 78 -6.17 -4.79 -10.00
CA ARG A 78 -5.76 -5.93 -10.85
C ARG A 78 -5.94 -5.61 -12.34
N GLN A 79 -7.03 -4.96 -12.72
CA GLN A 79 -7.27 -4.59 -14.12
C GLN A 79 -6.35 -3.47 -14.60
N ARG A 80 -5.96 -2.56 -13.70
CA ARG A 80 -5.10 -1.41 -14.02
C ARG A 80 -3.62 -1.79 -14.11
N CYS A 81 -3.20 -2.74 -13.27
CA CYS A 81 -1.82 -3.22 -13.19
C CYS A 81 -1.60 -4.52 -14.01
N SER A 82 -2.58 -4.95 -14.80
CA SER A 82 -2.38 -6.03 -15.77
C SER A 82 -1.42 -5.55 -16.87
N PRO A 83 -0.36 -6.32 -17.20
CA PRO A 83 0.45 -6.06 -18.39
C PRO A 83 -0.37 -6.22 -19.68
#